data_AF-A0A1W6DVP0-F1
#
_entry.id   AF-A0A1W6DVP0-F1
#
_cell.length_a   1.000
_cell.length_b   1.000
_cell.length_c   1.000
_cell.angle_alpha   90.00
_cell.angle_beta   90.00
_cell.angle_gamma   90.00
#
_symmetry.space_group_name_H-M   'P 1'
#
loop_
_entity.id
_entity.type
_entity.pdbx_description
1 polymer ?
#
loop_
_entity_poly.entity_id
_entity_poly.type
_entity_poly.pdbx_seq_one_letter_code
_entity_poly.pdbx_strand_id
1 'polypeptide(L)'
;MVFGYARVSTKDQNPDHQVDALLRAGISPDDIHVDHASGSRASRPEFDILMRRLREGDVIAVTRLDRLSRSVQHLINLSVELRDRGIGLRVLEQGIDTSTPEGRAMFGMLSVLAELQREIIVANTRDGLEAARARGRRGGRKRRLSIAEAEMVATYWERGVGVSEIARRIGAPRTTVYGYLPS
;
A
#
# COMPACT_ATOMS: atom_id res chain seq x y z
N MET A 1 -2.63 28.55 4.86
CA MET A 1 -3.11 28.08 6.18
C MET A 1 -2.39 26.78 6.55
N VAL A 2 -2.50 26.31 7.80
CA VAL A 2 -1.89 25.03 8.23
C VAL A 2 -2.99 24.05 8.63
N PHE A 3 -2.99 22.87 8.03
CA PHE A 3 -3.94 21.79 8.29
C PHE A 3 -3.25 20.62 8.98
N GLY A 4 -3.89 20.02 9.97
CA GLY A 4 -3.38 18.84 10.64
C GLY A 4 -3.89 17.56 10.01
N TYR A 5 -3.03 16.54 9.91
CA TYR A 5 -3.46 15.20 9.52
C TYR A 5 -2.92 14.14 10.46
N ALA A 6 -3.81 13.26 10.94
CA ALA A 6 -3.49 12.13 11.81
C ALA A 6 -4.07 10.83 11.26
N ARG A 7 -3.38 9.71 11.54
CA ARG A 7 -3.81 8.38 11.09
C ARG A 7 -3.54 7.31 12.13
N VAL A 8 -4.54 6.48 12.43
CA VAL A 8 -4.42 5.32 13.33
C VAL A 8 -4.75 4.01 12.64
N SER A 9 -4.08 2.93 13.08
CA SER A 9 -4.01 1.63 12.39
C SER A 9 -5.21 0.71 12.69
N THR A 10 -6.09 1.11 13.60
CA THR A 10 -7.27 0.36 14.06
C THR A 10 -8.27 1.33 14.71
N LYS A 11 -9.57 0.97 14.73
CA LYS A 11 -10.61 1.77 15.41
C LYS A 11 -10.36 1.96 16.91
N ASP A 12 -9.68 1.00 17.54
CA ASP A 12 -9.37 1.02 18.98
C ASP A 12 -8.06 1.74 19.33
N GLN A 13 -7.30 2.21 18.33
CA GLN A 13 -6.12 3.03 18.58
C GLN A 13 -6.53 4.48 18.74
N ASN A 14 -6.20 5.05 19.90
CA ASN A 14 -6.50 6.42 20.22
C ASN A 14 -5.60 7.40 19.41
N PRO A 15 -6.15 8.30 18.57
CA PRO A 15 -5.39 9.30 17.84
C PRO A 15 -4.90 10.46 18.72
N ASP A 16 -5.31 10.54 19.99
CA ASP A 16 -5.08 11.69 20.89
C ASP A 16 -3.62 12.15 20.91
N HIS A 17 -2.64 11.25 20.99
CA HIS A 17 -1.23 11.66 20.96
C HIS A 17 -0.85 12.46 19.69
N GLN A 18 -1.43 12.10 18.54
CA GLN A 18 -1.19 12.83 17.29
C GLN A 18 -1.95 14.15 17.27
N VAL A 19 -3.21 14.14 17.71
CA VAL A 19 -4.06 15.33 17.77
C VAL A 19 -3.45 16.35 18.74
N ASP A 20 -3.07 15.93 19.94
CA ASP A 20 -2.42 16.77 20.95
C ASP A 20 -1.12 17.39 20.42
N ALA A 21 -0.33 16.63 19.66
CA ALA A 21 0.89 17.16 19.04
C ALA A 21 0.59 18.23 17.99
N LEU A 22 -0.46 18.04 17.18
CA LEU A 22 -0.92 19.02 16.19
C LEU A 22 -1.50 20.27 16.86
N LEU A 23 -2.29 20.11 17.92
CA LEU A 23 -2.82 21.21 18.72
C LEU A 23 -1.69 22.01 19.38
N ARG A 24 -0.69 21.34 19.97
CA ARG A 24 0.52 22.00 20.52
C ARG A 24 1.32 22.74 19.46
N ALA A 25 1.25 22.31 18.20
CA ALA A 25 1.86 23.01 17.07
C ALA A 25 1.04 24.23 16.59
N GLY A 26 -0.07 24.57 17.26
CA GLY A 26 -0.89 25.75 16.98
C GLY A 26 -1.93 25.55 15.89
N ILE A 27 -2.28 24.30 15.56
CA ILE A 27 -3.29 23.99 14.54
C ILE A 27 -4.66 23.95 15.20
N SER A 28 -5.65 24.63 14.61
CA SER A 28 -7.02 24.64 15.11
C SER A 28 -7.65 23.23 15.05
N PRO A 29 -8.45 22.83 16.05
CA PRO A 29 -9.16 21.54 16.03
C PRO A 29 -9.99 21.31 14.76
N ASP A 30 -10.62 22.36 14.23
CA ASP A 30 -11.47 22.31 13.02
C ASP A 30 -10.68 22.08 11.71
N ASP A 31 -9.36 22.24 11.76
CA ASP A 31 -8.45 22.02 10.63
C ASP A 31 -7.62 20.72 10.80
N ILE A 32 -7.94 19.89 11.81
CA ILE A 32 -7.33 18.57 12.01
C ILE A 32 -8.22 17.48 11.41
N HIS A 33 -7.65 16.72 10.49
CA HIS A 33 -8.30 15.61 9.80
C HIS A 33 -7.74 14.27 10.30
N VAL A 34 -8.62 13.34 10.68
CA VAL A 34 -8.22 12.06 11.31
C VAL A 34 -8.78 10.86 10.57
N ASP A 35 -7.91 10.02 10.01
CA ASP A 35 -8.32 8.75 9.40
C ASP A 35 -8.15 7.56 10.37
N HIS A 36 -9.20 6.73 10.44
CA HIS A 36 -9.18 5.43 11.11
C HIS A 36 -9.09 4.32 10.07
N ALA A 37 -7.90 3.76 9.88
CA ALA A 37 -7.59 2.91 8.73
C ALA A 37 -6.87 1.61 9.15
N SER A 38 -7.56 0.46 9.05
CA SER A 38 -6.96 -0.86 9.30
C SER A 38 -6.49 -1.56 8.01
N GLY A 39 -5.21 -1.93 7.97
CA GLY A 39 -4.62 -2.68 6.86
C GLY A 39 -4.11 -1.84 5.68
N SER A 40 -3.38 -2.49 4.77
CA SER A 40 -2.63 -1.86 3.66
C SER A 40 -3.50 -1.25 2.55
N ARG A 41 -4.81 -1.58 2.51
CA ARG A 41 -5.80 -1.07 1.53
C ARG A 41 -6.90 -0.20 2.16
N ALA A 42 -6.73 0.25 3.40
CA ALA A 42 -7.75 1.08 4.03
C ALA A 42 -7.95 2.41 3.29
N SER A 43 -9.23 2.75 3.06
CA SER A 43 -9.70 4.04 2.57
C SER A 43 -9.18 5.19 3.46
N ARG A 44 -8.88 6.34 2.87
CA ARG A 44 -8.42 7.56 3.57
C ARG A 44 -9.34 8.75 3.24
N PRO A 45 -10.63 8.66 3.57
CA PRO A 45 -11.60 9.67 3.17
C PRO A 45 -11.23 11.07 3.65
N GLU A 46 -10.69 11.20 4.87
CA GLU A 46 -10.32 12.50 5.43
C GLU A 46 -9.09 13.08 4.74
N PHE A 47 -8.10 12.25 4.42
CA PHE A 47 -6.97 12.69 3.60
C PHE A 47 -7.41 13.16 2.21
N ASP A 48 -8.31 12.42 1.55
CA ASP A 48 -8.79 12.77 0.21
C ASP A 48 -9.64 14.06 0.22
N ILE A 49 -10.37 14.32 1.31
CA ILE A 49 -11.07 15.59 1.53
C ILE A 49 -10.07 16.72 1.73
N LEU A 50 -9.08 16.52 2.61
CA LEU A 50 -8.03 17.50 2.87
C LEU A 50 -7.27 17.86 1.58
N MET A 51 -6.87 16.85 0.79
CA MET A 51 -6.18 17.05 -0.49
C MET A 51 -6.99 17.87 -1.48
N ARG A 52 -8.33 17.82 -1.45
CA ARG A 52 -9.19 18.67 -2.29
C ARG A 52 -9.37 20.08 -1.74
N ARG A 53 -9.27 20.27 -0.43
CA ARG A 53 -9.43 21.56 0.25
C ARG A 53 -8.20 22.45 0.11
N LEU A 54 -7.01 21.86 0.08
CA LEU A 54 -5.73 22.57 0.05
C LEU A 54 -5.53 23.41 -1.21
N ARG A 55 -4.96 24.59 -1.00
CA ARG A 55 -4.61 25.58 -2.03
C ARG A 55 -3.11 25.86 -1.99
N GLU A 56 -2.63 26.54 -3.03
CA GLU A 56 -1.27 27.06 -3.06
C GLU A 56 -0.99 27.93 -1.82
N GLY A 57 0.18 27.71 -1.19
CA GLY A 57 0.57 28.38 0.05
C GLY A 57 0.01 27.76 1.33
N ASP A 58 -0.84 26.73 1.24
CA ASP A 58 -1.23 25.94 2.41
C ASP A 58 -0.13 24.96 2.83
N VAL A 59 -0.20 24.49 4.08
CA VAL A 59 0.73 23.52 4.66
C VAL A 59 -0.04 22.38 5.29
N ILE A 60 0.34 21.14 4.97
CA ILE A 60 -0.09 19.95 5.71
C ILE A 60 0.92 19.69 6.82
N ALA A 61 0.45 19.57 8.05
CA ALA A 61 1.23 19.18 9.20
C ALA A 61 0.87 17.76 9.64
N VAL A 62 1.88 16.93 9.86
CA VAL A 62 1.76 15.59 10.42
C VAL A 62 2.75 15.41 11.56
N THR A 63 2.47 14.51 12.49
CA THR A 63 3.44 14.19 13.55
C THR A 63 4.68 13.50 12.99
N ARG A 64 4.48 12.52 12.10
CA ARG A 64 5.54 11.69 11.51
C ARG A 64 5.22 11.28 10.08
N LEU A 65 6.26 10.97 9.30
CA LEU A 65 6.14 10.56 7.89
C LEU A 65 5.35 9.26 7.67
N ASP A 66 5.43 8.28 8.59
CA ASP A 66 4.69 7.01 8.52
C ASP A 66 3.17 7.19 8.73
N ARG A 67 2.76 8.35 9.26
CA ARG A 67 1.34 8.71 9.39
C ARG A 67 0.78 9.25 8.09
N LEU A 68 1.60 9.94 7.30
CA LEU A 68 1.22 10.49 6.00
C LEU A 68 1.21 9.46 4.88
N SER A 69 2.09 8.45 4.93
CA SER A 69 2.31 7.53 3.82
C SER A 69 2.33 6.05 4.21
N ARG A 70 1.88 5.20 3.29
CA ARG A 70 1.85 3.73 3.43
C ARG A 70 3.12 3.06 2.92
N SER A 71 3.89 3.77 2.11
CA SER A 71 5.16 3.31 1.59
C SER A 71 6.05 4.51 1.28
N VAL A 72 7.32 4.21 1.17
CA VAL A 72 8.33 5.14 0.74
C VAL A 72 7.98 5.75 -0.64
N GLN A 73 7.58 4.93 -1.62
CA GLN A 73 7.15 5.41 -2.94
C GLN A 73 5.94 6.34 -2.88
N HIS A 74 4.95 6.01 -2.05
CA HIS A 74 3.75 6.84 -1.90
C HIS A 74 4.11 8.20 -1.28
N LEU A 75 5.13 8.26 -0.42
CA LEU A 75 5.60 9.51 0.17
C LEU A 75 6.28 10.39 -0.90
N ILE A 76 7.10 9.79 -1.76
CA ILE A 76 7.74 10.49 -2.89
C ILE A 76 6.67 11.07 -3.81
N ASN A 77 5.72 10.25 -4.26
CA ASN A 77 4.68 10.71 -5.19
C ASN A 77 3.84 11.84 -4.58
N LEU A 78 3.44 11.70 -3.32
CA LEU A 78 2.70 12.74 -2.61
C LEU A 78 3.52 14.03 -2.50
N SER A 79 4.83 13.94 -2.27
CA SER A 79 5.66 15.14 -2.18
C SER A 79 5.78 15.90 -3.49
N VAL A 80 5.86 15.18 -4.62
CA VAL A 80 5.86 15.78 -5.94
C VAL A 80 4.52 16.48 -6.16
N GLU A 81 3.41 15.81 -5.85
CA GLU A 81 2.07 16.39 -5.96
C GLU A 81 1.92 17.66 -5.10
N LEU A 82 2.34 17.63 -3.84
CA LEU A 82 2.26 18.79 -2.95
C LEU A 82 3.11 19.94 -3.46
N ARG A 83 4.35 19.67 -3.89
CA ARG A 83 5.25 20.68 -4.46
C ARG A 83 4.69 21.30 -5.73
N ASP A 84 4.18 20.48 -6.66
CA ASP A 84 3.65 20.95 -7.94
C ASP A 84 2.37 21.80 -7.74
N ARG A 85 1.67 21.61 -6.63
CA ARG A 85 0.54 22.44 -6.18
C ARG A 85 0.94 23.62 -5.28
N GLY A 86 2.23 23.81 -5.00
CA GLY A 86 2.72 24.85 -4.10
C GLY A 86 2.26 24.69 -2.65
N ILE A 87 2.00 23.45 -2.21
CA ILE A 87 1.59 23.11 -0.85
C ILE A 87 2.82 22.65 -0.05
N GLY A 88 2.98 23.19 1.15
CA GLY A 88 4.00 22.77 2.10
C GLY A 88 3.62 21.49 2.86
N LEU A 89 4.65 20.78 3.29
CA LEU A 89 4.59 19.66 4.22
C LEU A 89 5.46 19.98 5.44
N ARG A 90 4.86 19.90 6.63
CA ARG A 90 5.52 20.02 7.93
C ARG A 90 5.41 18.70 8.70
N VAL A 91 6.53 18.22 9.24
CA VAL A 91 6.63 16.99 10.03
C VAL A 91 7.17 17.35 11.39
N LEU A 92 6.34 17.23 12.42
CA LEU A 92 6.63 17.80 13.75
C LEU A 92 7.79 17.10 14.45
N GLU A 93 7.81 15.77 14.51
CA GLU A 93 8.86 15.05 15.25
C GLU A 93 10.22 15.08 14.54
N GLN A 94 10.22 15.01 13.21
CA GLN A 94 11.44 15.04 12.40
C GLN A 94 11.92 16.47 12.09
N GLY A 95 11.19 17.51 12.53
CA GLY A 95 11.54 18.91 12.29
C GLY A 95 11.63 19.28 10.80
N ILE A 96 10.91 18.57 9.94
CA ILE A 96 10.94 18.81 8.49
C ILE A 96 9.90 19.86 8.15
N ASP A 97 10.31 20.94 7.49
CA ASP A 97 9.38 21.93 6.95
C ASP A 97 9.75 22.26 5.50
N THR A 98 9.00 21.71 4.55
CA THR A 98 9.26 21.93 3.11
C THR A 98 8.83 23.32 2.61
N SER A 99 8.27 24.18 3.48
CA SER A 99 8.18 25.61 3.18
C SER A 99 9.55 26.30 3.21
N THR A 100 10.56 25.73 3.88
CA THR A 100 11.93 26.27 3.91
C THR A 100 12.85 25.61 2.87
N PRO A 101 13.88 26.31 2.38
CA PRO A 101 14.89 25.72 1.48
C PRO A 101 15.56 24.48 2.06
N GLU A 102 15.89 24.49 3.35
CA GLU A 102 16.56 23.39 4.06
C GLU A 102 15.65 22.17 4.16
N GLY A 103 14.37 22.38 4.49
CA GLY A 103 13.41 21.29 4.57
C GLY A 103 13.10 20.70 3.20
N ARG A 104 13.07 21.51 2.13
CA ARG A 104 12.98 20.99 0.75
C ARG A 104 14.19 20.14 0.39
N ALA A 105 15.40 20.57 0.74
CA ALA A 105 16.62 19.81 0.48
C ALA A 105 16.65 18.48 1.22
N MET A 106 16.35 18.49 2.53
CA MET A 106 16.27 17.28 3.35
C MET A 106 15.20 16.31 2.85
N PHE A 107 14.04 16.83 2.45
CA PHE A 107 12.99 16.01 1.86
C PHE A 107 13.42 15.39 0.52
N GLY A 108 14.13 16.14 -0.32
CA GLY A 108 14.72 15.62 -1.56
C GLY A 108 15.71 14.48 -1.29
N MET A 109 16.60 14.62 -0.31
CA MET A 109 17.53 13.56 0.09
C MET A 109 16.79 12.31 0.60
N LEU A 110 15.77 12.49 1.44
CA LEU A 110 14.94 11.38 1.90
C LEU A 110 14.27 10.65 0.74
N SER A 111 13.85 11.37 -0.31
CA SER A 111 13.26 10.81 -1.53
C SER A 111 14.27 9.98 -2.35
N VAL A 112 15.53 10.43 -2.43
CA VAL A 112 16.60 9.66 -3.09
C VAL A 112 16.94 8.39 -2.32
N LEU A 113 17.12 8.49 -0.99
CA LEU A 113 17.41 7.33 -0.14
C LEU A 113 16.29 6.28 -0.18
N ALA A 114 15.07 6.78 -0.25
CA ALA A 114 13.85 6.02 -0.40
C ALA A 114 13.81 5.16 -1.68
N GLU A 115 14.16 5.75 -2.82
CA GLU A 115 14.27 5.03 -4.10
C GLU A 115 15.38 3.98 -4.05
N LEU A 116 16.56 4.35 -3.53
CA LEU A 116 17.69 3.43 -3.37
C LEU A 116 17.32 2.21 -2.52
N GLN A 117 16.67 2.42 -1.36
CA GLN A 117 16.27 1.32 -0.48
C GLN A 117 15.29 0.35 -1.17
N ARG A 118 14.41 0.86 -2.05
CA ARG A 118 13.50 0.02 -2.84
C ARG A 118 14.28 -0.83 -3.84
N GLU A 119 15.23 -0.25 -4.55
CA GLU A 119 16.06 -0.99 -5.50
C GLU A 119 16.83 -2.12 -4.81
N ILE A 120 17.38 -1.85 -3.63
CA ILE A 120 18.06 -2.86 -2.79
C ILE A 120 17.10 -3.99 -2.39
N ILE A 121 15.88 -3.67 -1.94
CA ILE A 121 14.88 -4.69 -1.57
C ILE A 121 14.52 -5.56 -2.78
N VAL A 122 14.34 -4.95 -3.97
CA VAL A 122 14.03 -5.68 -5.21
C VAL A 122 15.20 -6.58 -5.61
N ALA A 123 16.43 -6.07 -5.57
CA ALA A 123 17.63 -6.84 -5.87
C ALA A 123 17.76 -8.05 -4.94
N ASN A 124 17.73 -7.84 -3.62
CA ASN A 124 17.78 -8.91 -2.63
C ASN A 124 16.66 -9.94 -2.79
N THR A 125 15.45 -9.50 -3.16
CA THR A 125 14.33 -10.41 -3.42
C THR A 125 14.59 -11.29 -4.64
N ARG A 126 15.14 -10.72 -5.72
CA ARG A 126 15.50 -11.47 -6.93
C ARG A 126 16.58 -12.50 -6.63
N ASP A 127 17.64 -12.09 -5.94
CA ASP A 127 18.75 -12.97 -5.54
C ASP A 127 18.23 -14.13 -4.67
N GLY A 128 17.35 -13.83 -3.71
CA GLY A 128 16.71 -14.85 -2.87
C GLY A 128 15.84 -15.83 -3.66
N LEU A 129 15.09 -15.34 -4.65
CA LEU A 129 14.28 -16.18 -5.53
C LEU A 129 15.14 -17.06 -6.44
N GLU A 130 16.22 -16.52 -7.01
CA GLU A 130 17.18 -17.29 -7.82
C GLU A 130 17.86 -18.39 -7.00
N ALA A 131 18.36 -18.06 -5.82
CA ALA A 131 18.93 -19.04 -4.90
C ALA A 131 17.91 -20.11 -4.48
N ALA A 132 16.64 -19.74 -4.27
CA ALA A 132 15.58 -20.70 -3.98
C ALA A 132 15.28 -21.62 -5.18
N ARG A 133 15.25 -21.09 -6.41
CA ARG A 133 15.08 -21.86 -7.64
C ARG A 133 16.23 -22.83 -7.87
N ALA A 134 17.47 -22.39 -7.66
CA ALA A 134 18.66 -23.24 -7.74
C ALA A 134 18.60 -24.41 -6.74
N ARG A 135 18.01 -24.18 -5.56
CA ARG A 135 17.71 -25.22 -4.55
C ARG A 135 16.43 -26.02 -4.83
N GLY A 136 15.86 -25.93 -6.03
CA GLY A 136 14.70 -26.72 -6.47
C GLY A 136 13.32 -26.17 -6.07
N ARG A 137 13.22 -25.01 -5.41
CA ARG A 137 11.91 -24.38 -5.17
C ARG A 137 11.40 -23.71 -6.45
N ARG A 138 10.35 -24.26 -7.05
CA ARG A 138 9.73 -23.71 -8.27
C ARG A 138 8.90 -22.43 -8.05
N GLY A 139 8.50 -22.12 -6.82
CA GLY A 139 7.63 -20.97 -6.51
C GLY A 139 6.25 -21.06 -7.18
N GLY A 140 5.43 -20.00 -7.05
CA GLY A 140 4.12 -19.91 -7.71
C GLY A 140 2.95 -20.59 -6.95
N ARG A 141 1.75 -20.45 -7.51
CA ARG A 141 0.51 -21.01 -6.95
C ARG A 141 0.55 -22.54 -7.04
N LYS A 142 0.39 -23.24 -5.92
CA LYS A 142 0.28 -24.71 -5.91
C LYS A 142 -0.87 -25.16 -6.82
N ARG A 143 -0.66 -26.25 -7.57
CA ARG A 143 -1.71 -26.89 -8.38
C ARG A 143 -2.88 -27.25 -7.45
N ARG A 144 -4.10 -26.95 -7.91
CA ARG A 144 -5.33 -27.25 -7.15
C ARG A 144 -5.76 -28.70 -7.26
N LEU A 145 -5.43 -29.34 -8.39
CA LEU A 145 -5.65 -30.76 -8.64
C LEU A 145 -4.30 -31.48 -8.66
N SER A 146 -4.27 -32.68 -8.11
CA SER A 146 -3.21 -33.66 -8.34
C SER A 146 -3.17 -34.08 -9.82
N ILE A 147 -2.11 -34.79 -10.21
CA ILE A 147 -1.96 -35.31 -11.58
C ILE A 147 -3.11 -36.27 -11.90
N ALA A 148 -3.41 -37.19 -10.99
CA ALA A 148 -4.51 -38.14 -11.15
C ALA A 148 -5.88 -37.45 -11.28
N GLU A 149 -6.15 -36.41 -10.50
CA GLU A 149 -7.39 -35.65 -10.61
C GLU A 149 -7.50 -34.89 -11.94
N ALA A 150 -6.40 -34.33 -12.45
CA ALA A 150 -6.38 -33.70 -13.76
C ALA A 150 -6.63 -34.70 -14.90
N GLU A 151 -6.04 -35.90 -14.82
CA GLU A 151 -6.31 -36.99 -15.78
C GLU A 151 -7.76 -37.47 -15.72
N MET A 152 -8.35 -37.54 -14.52
CA MET A 152 -9.78 -37.82 -14.36
C MET A 152 -10.66 -36.77 -15.01
N VAL A 153 -10.34 -35.47 -14.88
CA VAL A 153 -11.06 -34.39 -15.58
C VAL A 153 -11.10 -34.64 -17.08
N ALA A 154 -9.93 -34.90 -17.69
CA ALA A 154 -9.82 -35.13 -19.13
C ALA A 154 -10.61 -36.38 -19.56
N THR A 155 -10.47 -37.48 -18.82
CA THR A 155 -11.17 -38.75 -19.11
C THR A 155 -12.68 -38.60 -19.05
N TYR A 156 -13.22 -37.91 -18.03
CA TYR A 156 -14.66 -37.70 -17.92
C TYR A 156 -15.20 -36.78 -19.02
N TRP A 157 -14.42 -35.79 -19.42
CA TRP A 157 -14.78 -34.89 -20.51
C TRP A 157 -14.86 -35.62 -21.85
N GLU A 158 -13.86 -36.45 -22.17
CA GLU A 158 -13.85 -37.28 -23.39
C GLU A 158 -15.04 -38.25 -23.46
N ARG A 159 -15.52 -38.70 -22.29
CA ARG A 159 -16.72 -39.53 -22.15
C ARG A 159 -18.04 -38.73 -22.20
N GLY A 160 -17.98 -37.43 -22.48
CA GLY A 160 -19.14 -36.56 -22.61
C GLY A 160 -19.79 -36.12 -21.28
N VAL A 161 -19.12 -36.30 -20.14
CA VAL A 161 -19.66 -35.87 -18.84
C VAL A 161 -19.62 -34.34 -18.74
N GLY A 162 -20.74 -33.74 -18.35
CA GLY A 162 -20.84 -32.28 -18.21
C GLY A 162 -19.93 -31.73 -17.10
N VAL A 163 -19.34 -30.54 -17.34
CA VAL A 163 -18.37 -29.88 -16.44
C VAL A 163 -18.89 -29.70 -15.00
N SER A 164 -20.19 -29.42 -14.83
CA SER A 164 -20.83 -29.32 -13.51
C SER A 164 -20.74 -30.61 -12.70
N GLU A 165 -20.83 -31.75 -13.37
CA GLU A 165 -20.79 -33.05 -12.74
C GLU A 165 -19.35 -33.49 -12.45
N ILE A 166 -18.42 -33.24 -13.38
CA ILE A 166 -16.98 -33.43 -13.16
C ILE A 166 -16.51 -32.64 -11.93
N ALA A 167 -16.89 -31.36 -11.84
CA ALA A 167 -16.57 -30.49 -10.71
C ALA A 167 -17.07 -31.06 -9.37
N ARG A 168 -18.28 -31.62 -9.35
CA ARG A 168 -18.88 -32.22 -8.15
C ARG A 168 -18.16 -33.50 -7.74
N ARG A 169 -17.81 -34.36 -8.71
CA ARG A 169 -17.10 -35.62 -8.47
C ARG A 169 -15.68 -35.42 -7.94
N ILE A 170 -15.00 -34.37 -8.40
CA ILE A 170 -13.61 -34.06 -8.03
C ILE A 170 -13.54 -33.11 -6.82
N GLY A 171 -14.68 -32.54 -6.39
CA GLY A 171 -14.70 -31.61 -5.26
C GLY A 171 -14.00 -30.28 -5.55
N ALA A 172 -13.93 -29.87 -6.81
CA ALA A 172 -13.25 -28.65 -7.25
C ALA A 172 -14.21 -27.66 -7.93
N PRO A 173 -14.00 -26.34 -7.80
CA PRO A 173 -14.82 -25.35 -8.51
C PRO A 173 -14.80 -25.58 -10.02
N ARG A 174 -15.93 -25.33 -10.71
CA ARG A 174 -16.03 -25.43 -12.18
C ARG A 174 -14.92 -24.66 -12.91
N THR A 175 -14.55 -23.49 -12.38
CA THR A 175 -13.45 -22.66 -12.90
C THR A 175 -12.08 -23.37 -12.84
N THR A 176 -11.86 -24.21 -11.82
CA THR A 176 -10.67 -25.06 -11.76
C THR A 176 -10.74 -26.11 -12.86
N VAL A 177 -11.88 -26.80 -13.03
CA VAL A 177 -12.06 -27.85 -14.05
C VAL A 177 -11.83 -27.34 -15.47
N TYR A 178 -12.42 -26.19 -15.84
CA TYR A 178 -12.23 -25.57 -17.15
C TYR A 178 -10.75 -25.30 -17.48
N GLY A 179 -9.92 -25.00 -16.48
CA GLY A 179 -8.48 -24.78 -16.67
C GLY A 179 -7.67 -26.03 -17.02
N TYR A 180 -8.27 -27.22 -16.97
CA TYR A 180 -7.65 -28.51 -17.32
C TYR A 180 -8.29 -29.18 -18.54
N LEU A 181 -9.25 -28.53 -19.20
CA LEU A 181 -9.84 -29.04 -20.44
C LEU A 181 -9.03 -28.55 -21.65
N PRO A 182 -8.88 -29.36 -22.72
CA PRO A 182 -8.26 -28.90 -23.97
C PRO A 182 -9.06 -27.70 -24.53
N SER A 183 -8.33 -26.71 -25.03
CA SER A 183 -8.90 -25.50 -25.68
C SER A 183 -9.57 -25.84 -27.00
#